data_AF-X0U9H0-F1
#
_entry.id   AF-X0U9H0-F1
#
_cell.length_a   1.000
_cell.length_b   1.000
_cell.length_c   1.000
_cell.angle_alpha   90.00
_cell.angle_beta   90.00
_cell.angle_gamma   90.00
#
_symmetry.space_group_name_H-M   'P 1'
#
loop_
_entity.id
_entity.type
_entity.pdbx_description
1 polymer ?
#
loop_
_entity_poly.entity_id
_entity_poly.type
_entity_poly.pdbx_seq_one_letter_code
_entity_poly.pdbx_strand_id
1 'polypeptide(L)'
;MTVAPRVTKYRKAQSVHMKAKMYPTSYQELNQVLFDIVSRMQDILGDYFIGAYLQGSFAVGDFDQHSDVDFIVVVEEGLTSPQVGALQEMHDQVYQLNSEWAKHLEGSYFPREILRDHS
;
A
#
# COMPACT_ATOMS: atom_id res chain seq x y z
N MET A 1 -36.86 16.01 49.16
CA MET A 1 -36.83 14.68 48.53
C MET A 1 -38.01 14.66 47.56
N THR A 2 -37.93 14.55 46.23
CA THR A 2 -36.92 14.03 45.31
C THR A 2 -37.20 14.59 43.89
N VAL A 3 -36.18 14.64 43.05
CA VAL A 3 -35.99 15.46 41.84
C VAL A 3 -36.31 14.68 40.54
N ALA A 4 -36.99 15.36 39.60
CA ALA A 4 -37.04 15.28 38.12
C ALA A 4 -37.28 13.95 37.33
N PRO A 5 -37.95 14.02 36.16
CA PRO A 5 -38.16 12.87 35.27
C PRO A 5 -36.93 12.58 34.38
N ARG A 6 -36.76 11.31 34.02
CA ARG A 6 -35.66 10.76 33.23
C ARG A 6 -35.75 11.18 31.76
N VAL A 7 -34.78 11.95 31.30
CA VAL A 7 -34.53 12.24 29.87
C VAL A 7 -33.49 11.25 29.32
N THR A 8 -33.86 10.63 28.20
CA THR A 8 -33.05 10.03 27.12
C THR A 8 -31.95 9.01 27.45
N LYS A 9 -32.09 7.80 26.89
CA LYS A 9 -30.96 7.06 26.32
C LYS A 9 -31.37 6.41 24.99
N TYR A 10 -31.15 7.12 23.89
CA TYR A 10 -30.77 6.47 22.64
C TYR A 10 -29.43 5.77 22.90
N ARG A 11 -29.42 4.44 23.06
CA ARG A 11 -28.21 3.61 22.91
C ARG A 11 -28.38 2.75 21.66
N LYS A 12 -28.12 3.35 20.50
CA LYS A 12 -27.54 2.60 19.38
C LYS A 12 -26.06 2.43 19.74
N ALA A 13 -25.80 1.53 20.70
CA ALA A 13 -24.43 1.12 20.97
C ALA A 13 -24.02 0.20 19.81
N GLN A 14 -23.08 0.70 19.02
CA GLN A 14 -22.00 -0.12 18.48
C GLN A 14 -22.42 -1.20 17.47
N SER A 15 -23.15 -0.81 16.42
CA SER A 15 -23.16 -1.57 15.16
C SER A 15 -22.33 -0.90 14.06
N VAL A 16 -21.41 -0.04 14.48
CA VAL A 16 -20.28 0.45 13.69
C VAL A 16 -19.02 -0.20 14.27
N HIS A 17 -18.88 -1.50 14.04
CA HIS A 17 -17.53 -2.02 13.78
C HIS A 17 -17.10 -1.32 12.49
N MET A 18 -16.59 -0.10 12.66
CA MET A 18 -15.75 0.57 11.68
C MET A 18 -14.80 -0.50 11.18
N LYS A 19 -14.86 -0.82 9.89
CA LYS A 19 -13.79 -1.60 9.25
C LYS A 19 -12.49 -0.98 9.74
N ALA A 20 -11.74 -1.71 10.57
CA ALA A 20 -10.42 -1.27 10.96
C ALA A 20 -9.71 -0.87 9.67
N LYS A 21 -9.14 0.34 9.61
CA LYS A 21 -8.21 0.67 8.54
C LYS A 21 -7.10 -0.38 8.62
N MET A 22 -7.20 -1.43 7.81
CA MET A 22 -6.15 -2.44 7.68
C MET A 22 -5.05 -1.75 6.88
N TYR A 23 -4.02 -1.31 7.59
CA TYR A 23 -2.78 -0.89 6.98
C TYR A 23 -1.96 -2.14 6.64
N PRO A 24 -1.15 -2.13 5.56
CA PRO A 24 -0.40 -3.29 5.14
C PRO A 24 0.70 -3.68 6.13
N THR A 25 1.20 -2.74 6.95
CA THR A 25 2.22 -2.99 7.97
C THR A 25 1.87 -2.31 9.30
N SER A 26 2.58 -2.67 10.37
CA SER A 26 2.49 -1.97 11.67
C SER A 26 3.23 -0.62 11.69
N TYR A 27 4.05 -0.32 10.67
CA TYR A 27 4.85 0.90 10.61
C TYR A 27 4.09 2.01 9.88
N GLN A 28 3.66 3.02 10.62
CA GLN A 28 2.86 4.12 10.07
C GLN A 28 3.57 4.87 8.94
N GLU A 29 4.86 5.16 9.10
CA GLU A 29 5.66 5.86 8.09
C GLU A 29 5.79 5.02 6.80
N LEU A 30 6.10 3.73 6.92
CA LEU A 30 6.13 2.82 5.78
C LEU A 30 4.78 2.78 5.06
N ASN A 31 3.67 2.72 5.80
CA ASN A 31 2.34 2.76 5.18
C ASN A 31 2.06 4.07 4.42
N GLN A 32 2.67 5.19 4.81
CA GLN A 32 2.57 6.46 4.08
C GLN A 32 3.40 6.42 2.79
N VAL A 33 4.63 5.89 2.86
CA VAL A 33 5.50 5.69 1.69
C VAL A 33 4.83 4.74 0.68
N LEU A 34 4.30 3.60 1.15
CA LEU A 34 3.58 2.62 0.32
C LEU A 34 2.32 3.24 -0.33
N PHE A 35 1.60 4.09 0.39
CA PHE A 35 0.46 4.80 -0.17
C PHE A 35 0.87 5.80 -1.26
N ASP A 36 1.93 6.58 -1.02
CA ASP A 36 2.43 7.56 -1.99
C ASP A 36 2.89 6.88 -3.28
N ILE A 37 3.75 5.87 -3.17
CA ILE A 37 4.28 5.17 -4.34
C ILE A 37 3.17 4.46 -5.14
N VAL A 38 2.23 3.78 -4.48
CA VAL A 38 1.11 3.11 -5.17
C VAL A 38 0.20 4.13 -5.87
N SER A 39 -0.08 5.26 -5.24
CA SER A 39 -0.91 6.32 -5.85
C SER A 39 -0.25 6.87 -7.11
N ARG A 40 1.06 7.13 -7.07
CA ARG A 40 1.81 7.61 -8.25
C ARG A 40 1.90 6.55 -9.35
N MET A 41 2.08 5.29 -9.00
CA MET A 41 2.04 4.18 -9.97
C MET A 41 0.68 4.11 -10.67
N GLN A 42 -0.42 4.28 -9.92
CA GLN A 42 -1.78 4.33 -10.49
C GLN A 42 -1.93 5.51 -11.45
N ASP A 43 -1.41 6.69 -11.10
CA ASP A 43 -1.46 7.87 -11.97
C ASP A 43 -0.64 7.67 -13.27
N ILE A 44 0.53 7.02 -13.18
CA ILE A 44 1.42 6.78 -14.33
C ILE A 44 0.87 5.69 -15.26
N LEU A 45 0.33 4.62 -14.69
CA LEU A 45 -0.04 3.42 -15.44
C LEU A 45 -1.53 3.38 -15.81
N GLY A 46 -2.39 4.10 -15.08
CA GLY A 46 -3.83 4.07 -15.28
C GLY A 46 -4.38 2.64 -15.27
N ASP A 47 -5.14 2.29 -16.31
CA ASP A 47 -5.75 0.96 -16.46
C ASP A 47 -4.73 -0.19 -16.61
N TYR A 48 -3.45 0.11 -16.85
CA TYR A 48 -2.39 -0.91 -16.86
C TYR A 48 -2.03 -1.39 -15.45
N PHE A 49 -2.33 -0.61 -14.39
CA PHE A 49 -2.08 -1.03 -13.02
C PHE A 49 -3.17 -1.98 -12.53
N ILE A 50 -2.80 -3.22 -12.19
CA ILE A 50 -3.74 -4.18 -11.60
C ILE A 50 -3.64 -4.17 -10.08
N GLY A 51 -2.42 -4.18 -9.54
CA GLY A 51 -2.21 -4.22 -8.10
C GLY A 51 -0.75 -4.27 -7.70
N ALA A 52 -0.47 -3.91 -6.45
CA ALA A 52 0.83 -4.02 -5.82
C ALA A 52 0.72 -4.90 -4.57
N TYR A 53 1.71 -5.77 -4.36
CA TYR A 53 1.73 -6.77 -3.30
C TYR A 53 3.07 -6.73 -2.60
N LEU A 54 3.06 -6.69 -1.27
CA LEU A 54 4.29 -6.88 -0.48
C LEU A 54 4.77 -8.33 -0.63
N GLN A 55 6.08 -8.50 -0.70
CA GLN A 55 6.77 -9.78 -0.80
C GLN A 55 7.78 -9.90 0.35
N GLY A 56 8.64 -10.92 0.30
CA GLY A 56 9.78 -11.06 1.20
C GLY A 56 9.37 -11.21 2.66
N SER A 57 10.21 -10.66 3.54
CA SER A 57 10.01 -10.67 4.99
C SER A 57 8.67 -10.05 5.40
N PHE A 58 8.22 -9.01 4.68
CA PHE A 58 6.93 -8.35 4.90
C PHE A 58 5.70 -9.22 4.57
N ALA A 59 5.82 -10.16 3.62
CA ALA A 59 4.75 -11.11 3.32
C ALA A 59 4.65 -12.25 4.35
N VAL A 60 5.78 -12.67 4.93
CA VAL A 60 5.85 -13.81 5.86
C VAL A 60 5.83 -13.41 7.34
N GLY A 61 5.97 -12.12 7.65
CA GLY A 61 5.93 -11.58 9.00
C GLY A 61 7.25 -11.62 9.78
N ASP A 62 8.37 -11.84 9.08
CA ASP A 62 9.72 -11.92 9.68
C ASP A 62 10.55 -10.65 9.36
N PHE A 63 9.90 -9.49 9.39
CA PHE A 63 10.49 -8.20 9.05
C PHE A 63 10.79 -7.38 10.31
N ASP A 64 11.76 -6.47 10.18
CA ASP A 64 12.06 -5.44 11.16
C ASP A 64 12.35 -4.09 10.48
N GLN A 65 12.73 -3.08 11.26
CA GLN A 65 13.01 -1.72 10.80
C GLN A 65 14.25 -1.58 9.89
N HIS A 66 15.01 -2.64 9.69
CA HIS A 66 16.20 -2.69 8.83
C HIS A 66 16.00 -3.58 7.61
N SER A 67 14.83 -4.20 7.50
CA SER A 67 14.48 -5.05 6.36
C SER A 67 14.21 -4.20 5.12
N ASP A 68 14.67 -4.70 3.97
CA ASP A 68 14.23 -4.15 2.69
C ASP A 68 12.74 -4.40 2.48
N VAL A 69 12.11 -3.53 1.70
CA VAL A 69 10.67 -3.55 1.42
C VAL A 69 10.47 -4.03 -0.01
N ASP A 70 10.39 -5.35 -0.15
CA ASP A 70 10.11 -6.00 -1.42
C ASP A 70 8.64 -5.85 -1.80
N PHE A 71 8.38 -5.46 -3.05
CA PHE A 71 7.04 -5.52 -3.61
C PHE A 71 7.01 -5.94 -5.08
N ILE A 72 5.91 -6.56 -5.45
CA ILE A 72 5.57 -6.90 -6.83
C ILE A 72 4.44 -6.00 -7.30
N VAL A 73 4.58 -5.44 -8.49
CA VAL A 73 3.50 -4.76 -9.22
C VAL A 73 3.05 -5.63 -10.38
N VAL A 74 1.76 -5.94 -10.41
CA VAL A 74 1.12 -6.65 -11.52
C VAL A 74 0.54 -5.61 -12.46
N VAL A 75 0.90 -5.74 -13.74
CA VAL A 75 0.42 -4.87 -14.82
C VAL A 75 -0.31 -5.67 -15.88
N GLU A 76 -1.24 -5.05 -16.62
CA GLU A 76 -2.05 -5.78 -17.60
C GLU A 76 -1.18 -6.42 -18.70
N GLU A 77 -0.19 -5.70 -19.21
CA GLU A 77 0.76 -6.17 -20.22
C GLU A 77 2.17 -5.57 -20.01
N GLY A 78 3.12 -5.91 -20.89
CA GLY A 78 4.50 -5.39 -20.82
C GLY A 78 4.58 -3.86 -20.86
N LEU A 79 5.39 -3.28 -19.97
CA LEU A 79 5.59 -1.84 -19.91
C LEU A 79 6.27 -1.31 -21.17
N THR A 80 5.76 -0.20 -21.69
CA THR A 80 6.38 0.56 -22.77
C THR A 80 7.58 1.37 -22.27
N SER A 81 8.52 1.73 -23.15
CA SER A 81 9.68 2.55 -22.77
C SER A 81 9.30 3.89 -22.09
N PRO A 82 8.27 4.63 -22.54
CA PRO A 82 7.80 5.82 -21.83
C PRO A 82 7.30 5.54 -20.41
N GLN A 83 6.55 4.46 -20.20
CA GLN A 83 6.08 4.06 -18.87
C GLN A 83 7.24 3.68 -17.95
N VAL A 84 8.22 2.93 -18.46
CA VAL A 84 9.44 2.61 -17.71
C VAL A 84 10.18 3.88 -17.30
N GLY A 85 10.34 4.85 -18.22
CA GLY A 85 10.96 6.14 -17.92
C GLY A 85 10.22 6.93 -16.83
N ALA A 86 8.89 7.01 -16.93
CA ALA A 86 8.07 7.70 -15.93
C ALA A 86 8.14 7.02 -14.55
N LEU A 87 8.14 5.68 -14.50
CA LEU A 87 8.30 4.94 -13.25
C LEU A 87 9.69 5.13 -12.64
N GLN A 88 10.75 5.16 -13.46
CA GLN A 88 12.10 5.41 -12.98
C GLN A 88 12.22 6.80 -12.35
N GLU A 89 11.72 7.85 -13.04
CA GLU A 89 11.72 9.21 -12.50
C GLU A 89 10.93 9.28 -11.18
N MET A 90 9.79 8.61 -11.11
CA MET A 90 8.98 8.53 -9.90
C MET A 90 9.72 7.82 -8.75
N HIS A 91 10.39 6.69 -9.01
CA HIS A 91 11.21 6.00 -8.01
C HIS A 91 12.36 6.87 -7.52
N ASP A 92 13.03 7.60 -8.41
CA ASP A 92 14.10 8.54 -8.04
C ASP A 92 13.55 9.65 -7.12
N GLN A 93 12.33 10.15 -7.37
CA GLN A 93 11.67 11.13 -6.50
C GLN A 93 11.30 10.54 -5.13
N VAL A 94 10.82 9.29 -5.09
CA VAL A 94 10.50 8.59 -3.84
C VAL A 94 11.76 8.38 -3.01
N TYR A 95 12.88 7.98 -3.64
CA TYR A 95 14.17 7.80 -2.97
C TYR A 95 14.67 9.07 -2.26
N GLN A 96 14.30 10.26 -2.76
CA GLN A 96 14.66 11.56 -2.18
C GLN A 96 13.76 11.98 -1.01
N LEU A 97 12.71 11.21 -0.68
CA LEU A 97 11.88 11.50 0.48
C LEU A 97 12.70 11.37 1.77
N ASN A 98 12.37 12.20 2.76
CA ASN A 98 13.00 12.14 4.08
C ASN A 98 12.41 10.97 4.91
N SER A 99 12.63 9.75 4.44
CA SER A 99 12.20 8.50 5.06
C SER A 99 13.22 7.40 4.76
N GLU A 100 13.68 6.67 5.77
CA GLU A 100 14.58 5.53 5.54
C GLU A 100 13.87 4.43 4.75
N TRP A 101 12.58 4.21 4.99
CA TRP A 101 11.78 3.23 4.24
C TRP A 101 11.79 3.49 2.73
N ALA A 102 11.79 4.75 2.31
CA ALA A 102 11.81 5.11 0.90
C ALA A 102 13.12 4.72 0.18
N LYS A 103 14.21 4.57 0.94
CA LYS A 103 15.53 4.18 0.43
C LYS A 103 15.74 2.67 0.34
N HIS A 104 14.84 1.91 0.97
CA HIS A 104 14.86 0.45 1.06
C HIS A 104 13.76 -0.22 0.23
N LEU A 105 13.11 0.52 -0.66
CA LEU A 105 12.08 0.00 -1.56
C LEU A 105 12.72 -0.80 -2.70
N GLU A 106 12.32 -2.06 -2.87
CA GLU A 106 12.71 -2.90 -4.00
C GLU A 106 11.48 -3.41 -4.74
N GLY A 107 11.36 -3.07 -6.03
CA GLY A 107 10.15 -3.29 -6.81
C GLY A 107 10.38 -4.06 -8.11
N SER A 108 9.55 -5.08 -8.37
CA SER A 108 9.51 -5.80 -9.65
C SER A 108 8.15 -5.69 -10.33
N TYR A 109 8.12 -5.53 -11.65
CA TYR A 109 6.90 -5.36 -12.46
C TYR A 109 6.69 -6.57 -13.37
N PHE A 110 5.51 -7.19 -13.29
CA PHE A 110 5.19 -8.38 -14.08
C PHE A 110 3.85 -8.21 -14.84
N PRO A 111 3.84 -8.47 -16.16
CA PRO A 111 2.60 -8.68 -16.90
C PRO A 111 1.76 -9.79 -16.28
N ARG A 112 0.44 -9.59 -16.22
CA ARG A 112 -0.51 -10.52 -15.62
C ARG A 112 -0.38 -11.93 -16.19
N GLU A 113 -0.10 -12.05 -17.48
CA GLU A 113 -0.01 -13.34 -18.17
C GLU A 113 1.16 -14.18 -17.66
N ILE A 114 2.32 -13.57 -17.37
CA ILE A 114 3.49 -14.29 -16.83
C ILE A 114 3.18 -14.93 -15.47
N LEU A 115 2.31 -14.33 -14.67
CA LEU A 115 1.92 -14.86 -13.36
C LEU A 115 0.84 -15.95 -13.45
N ARG A 116 0.15 -16.11 -14.58
CA ARG A 116 -0.88 -17.15 -14.77
C ARG A 116 -0.30 -18.49 -15.24
N ASP A 117 0.84 -18.48 -15.92
CA ASP A 117 1.40 -19.68 -16.58
C ASP A 117 2.22 -20.59 -15.65
N HIS A 118 2.20 -20.35 -14.33
CA HIS A 118 2.94 -21.12 -13.32
C HIS A 118 2.04 -21.78 -12.25
N SER A 119 0.72 -21.91 -12.49
CA SER A 119 -0.22 -22.64 -11.64
C SER A 119 -0.52 -24.06 -12.11
#